data_AF-A0A9E3NB19-F1
#
_entry.id   AF-A0A9E3NB19-F1
#
_cell.length_a   1.000
_cell.length_b   1.000
_cell.length_c   1.000
_cell.angle_alpha   90.00
_cell.angle_beta   90.00
_cell.angle_gamma   90.00
#
_symmetry.space_group_name_H-M   'P 1'
#
loop_
_entity.id
_entity.type
_entity.pdbx_description
1 polymer ?
#
loop_
_entity_poly.entity_id
_entity_poly.type
_entity_poly.pdbx_seq_one_letter_code
_entity_poly.pdbx_strand_id
1 'polypeptide(L)'
;MDFALPADLVAYLDELDRFIAAEIKPLEQADGNIRFFDHRREWARTDFENGGLPRHEWEALLRKVKNLADSAGHLRFAIPKRYGGKDGSNLWMAVIREHFASKGLGLHNDLQNEHSIVGNLPLVTMLDRYGRDDQKAMIEGSITGKYRITFGLT
;
A
#
# COMPACT_ATOMS: atom_id res chain seq x y z
N MET A 1 -29.20 -8.24 -15.09
CA MET A 1 -28.16 -7.38 -14.48
C MET A 1 -26.88 -8.19 -14.49
N ASP A 2 -25.81 -7.65 -15.06
CA ASP A 2 -24.52 -8.33 -15.16
C ASP A 2 -23.59 -7.81 -14.07
N PHE A 3 -23.01 -8.73 -13.30
CA PHE A 3 -22.08 -8.46 -12.20
C PHE A 3 -20.66 -8.97 -12.49
N ALA A 4 -20.41 -9.43 -13.73
CA ALA A 4 -19.10 -9.86 -14.15
C ALA A 4 -18.10 -8.69 -14.10
N LEU A 5 -16.92 -8.96 -13.56
CA LEU A 5 -15.83 -8.01 -13.57
C LEU A 5 -15.22 -7.91 -14.99
N PRO A 6 -14.75 -6.72 -15.40
CA PRO A 6 -13.98 -6.57 -16.64
C PRO A 6 -12.80 -7.55 -16.71
N ALA A 7 -12.55 -8.13 -17.88
CA ALA A 7 -11.52 -9.17 -18.06
C ALA A 7 -10.10 -8.66 -17.76
N ASP A 8 -9.83 -7.41 -18.06
CA ASP A 8 -8.57 -6.73 -17.76
C ASP A 8 -8.37 -6.50 -16.25
N LEU A 9 -9.44 -6.22 -15.50
CA LEU A 9 -9.40 -6.18 -14.04
C LEU A 9 -9.08 -7.57 -13.46
N VAL A 10 -9.75 -8.62 -13.94
CA VAL A 10 -9.46 -10.00 -13.49
C VAL A 10 -8.01 -10.38 -13.77
N ALA A 11 -7.50 -10.09 -14.98
CA ALA A 11 -6.11 -10.34 -15.33
C ALA A 11 -5.12 -9.56 -14.44
N TYR A 12 -5.48 -8.34 -14.02
CA TYR A 12 -4.66 -7.55 -13.11
C TYR A 12 -4.69 -8.10 -11.68
N LEU A 13 -5.81 -8.65 -11.20
CA LEU A 13 -5.85 -9.37 -9.93
C LEU A 13 -4.91 -10.59 -9.95
N ASP A 14 -4.88 -11.33 -11.05
CA ASP A 14 -3.95 -12.45 -11.21
C ASP A 14 -2.47 -12.00 -11.25
N GLU A 15 -2.19 -10.83 -11.84
CA GLU A 15 -0.86 -10.20 -11.80
C GLU A 15 -0.45 -9.86 -10.36
N LEU A 16 -1.34 -9.25 -9.59
CA LEU A 16 -1.12 -8.96 -8.18
C LEU A 16 -0.89 -10.23 -7.36
N ASP A 17 -1.65 -11.29 -7.62
CA ASP A 17 -1.50 -12.57 -6.91
C ASP A 17 -0.15 -13.22 -7.20
N ARG A 18 0.32 -13.18 -8.46
CA ARG A 18 1.66 -13.64 -8.82
C ARG A 18 2.74 -12.80 -8.14
N PHE A 19 2.60 -11.48 -8.13
CA PHE A 19 3.55 -10.59 -7.43
C PHE A 19 3.59 -10.86 -5.93
N ILE A 20 2.42 -11.06 -5.30
CA ILE A 20 2.34 -11.41 -3.88
C ILE A 20 3.06 -12.72 -3.61
N ALA A 21 2.82 -13.76 -4.42
CA ALA A 21 3.46 -15.06 -4.24
C ALA A 21 4.98 -15.02 -4.47
N ALA A 22 5.45 -14.26 -5.47
CA ALA A 22 6.85 -14.22 -5.85
C ALA A 22 7.71 -13.29 -4.97
N GLU A 23 7.19 -12.14 -4.57
CA GLU A 23 8.00 -11.08 -3.94
C GLU A 23 7.59 -10.82 -2.49
N ILE A 24 6.28 -10.83 -2.19
CA ILE A 24 5.77 -10.42 -0.89
C ILE A 24 5.79 -11.58 0.12
N LYS A 25 5.33 -12.76 -0.27
CA LYS A 25 5.31 -13.95 0.59
C LYS A 25 6.71 -14.38 1.04
N PRO A 26 7.75 -14.42 0.19
CA PRO A 26 9.10 -14.71 0.66
C PRO A 26 9.59 -13.69 1.68
N LEU A 27 9.27 -12.40 1.49
CA LEU A 27 9.65 -11.35 2.44
C LEU A 27 8.91 -11.46 3.79
N GLU A 28 7.65 -11.90 3.79
CA GLU A 28 6.89 -12.23 5.01
C GLU A 28 7.54 -13.38 5.80
N GLN A 29 8.09 -14.38 5.12
CA GLN A 29 8.68 -15.57 5.75
C GLN A 29 10.16 -15.37 6.16
N ALA A 30 10.86 -14.43 5.54
CA ALA A 30 12.24 -14.13 5.84
C ALA A 30 12.42 -13.46 7.22
N ASP A 31 13.60 -13.61 7.81
CA ASP A 31 14.09 -12.83 8.96
C ASP A 31 13.11 -12.76 10.16
N GLY A 32 12.29 -13.81 10.32
CA GLY A 32 11.26 -13.90 11.34
C GLY A 32 10.12 -12.88 11.20
N ASN A 33 9.96 -12.23 10.04
CA ASN A 33 8.92 -11.22 9.79
C ASN A 33 7.50 -11.76 10.01
N ILE A 34 7.32 -13.08 9.91
CA ILE A 34 6.06 -13.76 10.20
C ILE A 34 5.49 -13.42 11.59
N ARG A 35 6.36 -13.01 12.54
CA ARG A 35 5.95 -12.55 13.89
C ARG A 35 4.96 -11.39 13.85
N PHE A 36 5.02 -10.52 12.84
CA PHE A 36 4.13 -9.36 12.72
C PHE A 36 2.71 -9.72 12.29
N PHE A 37 2.50 -10.95 11.81
CA PHE A 37 1.22 -11.45 11.31
C PHE A 37 0.60 -12.53 12.21
N ASP A 38 1.34 -12.99 13.23
CA ASP A 38 0.79 -13.90 14.23
C ASP A 38 -0.11 -13.12 15.19
N HIS A 39 -1.41 -13.42 15.18
CA HIS A 39 -2.41 -12.81 16.07
C HIS A 39 -2.05 -12.92 17.56
N ARG A 40 -1.28 -13.94 17.97
CA ARG A 40 -0.81 -14.11 19.36
C ARG A 40 0.33 -13.15 19.72
N ARG A 41 0.90 -12.47 18.72
CA ARG A 41 2.01 -11.54 18.84
C ARG A 41 1.65 -10.18 18.25
N GLU A 42 0.38 -9.77 18.32
CA GLU A 42 -0.07 -8.47 17.83
C GLU A 42 0.75 -7.31 18.44
N TRP A 43 1.16 -7.46 19.70
CA TRP A 43 2.06 -6.56 20.42
C TRP A 43 3.45 -6.39 19.77
N ALA A 44 3.87 -7.30 18.89
CA ALA A 44 5.17 -7.23 18.20
C ALA A 44 5.28 -6.00 17.29
N ARG A 45 4.16 -5.42 16.85
CA ARG A 45 4.14 -4.19 16.06
C ARG A 45 4.27 -2.92 16.91
N THR A 46 4.07 -3.03 18.23
CA THR A 46 3.99 -1.90 19.16
C THR A 46 5.22 -1.84 20.06
N ASP A 47 5.82 -0.67 20.16
CA ASP A 47 6.89 -0.35 21.09
C ASP A 47 6.34 0.27 22.37
N PHE A 48 6.01 -0.58 23.34
CA PHE A 48 5.45 -0.14 24.63
C PHE A 48 6.42 0.69 25.48
N GLU A 49 7.73 0.53 25.27
CA GLU A 49 8.75 1.28 26.00
C GLU A 49 8.90 2.71 25.44
N ASN A 50 8.49 2.92 24.18
CA ASN A 50 8.56 4.19 23.49
C ASN A 50 7.17 4.76 23.16
N GLY A 51 6.30 4.81 24.17
CA GLY A 51 4.99 5.47 24.07
C GLY A 51 3.96 4.76 23.19
N GLY A 52 4.16 3.48 22.88
CA GLY A 52 3.24 2.70 22.05
C GLY A 52 3.35 3.00 20.55
N LEU A 53 4.44 3.62 20.10
CA LEU A 53 4.69 3.86 18.69
C LEU A 53 4.96 2.55 17.93
N PRO A 54 4.79 2.53 16.59
CA PRO A 54 5.19 1.39 15.79
C PRO A 54 6.67 1.06 15.97
N ARG A 55 7.03 -0.23 16.06
CA ARG A 55 8.44 -0.63 16.09
C ARG A 55 9.16 -0.20 14.82
N HIS A 56 10.38 0.29 14.94
CA HIS A 56 11.19 0.71 13.80
C HIS A 56 11.42 -0.41 12.76
N GLU A 57 11.60 -1.66 13.23
CA GLU A 57 11.71 -2.82 12.34
C GLU A 57 10.45 -3.06 11.50
N TRP A 58 9.28 -2.80 12.08
CA TRP A 58 8.01 -2.91 11.38
C TRP A 58 7.86 -1.79 10.35
N GLU A 59 8.13 -0.54 10.70
CA GLU A 59 8.12 0.58 9.74
C GLU A 59 9.10 0.36 8.58
N ALA A 60 10.30 -0.14 8.88
CA ALA A 60 11.32 -0.44 7.87
C ALA A 60 10.86 -1.54 6.91
N LEU A 61 10.22 -2.59 7.43
CA LEU A 61 9.64 -3.66 6.61
C LEU A 61 8.52 -3.13 5.70
N LEU A 62 7.61 -2.31 6.24
CA LEU A 62 6.56 -1.67 5.44
C LEU A 62 7.15 -0.78 4.33
N ARG A 63 8.20 0.00 4.61
CA ARG A 63 8.88 0.81 3.60
C ARG A 63 9.54 -0.05 2.52
N LYS A 64 10.17 -1.16 2.89
CA LYS A 64 10.76 -2.11 1.94
C LYS A 64 9.71 -2.67 0.99
N VAL A 65 8.56 -3.10 1.51
CA VAL A 65 7.44 -3.61 0.69
C VAL A 65 6.87 -2.53 -0.22
N LYS A 66 6.65 -1.31 0.29
CA LYS A 66 6.19 -0.21 -0.55
C LYS A 66 7.18 0.10 -1.67
N ASN A 67 8.49 0.02 -1.43
CA ASN A 67 9.49 0.19 -2.48
C ASN A 67 9.41 -0.91 -3.55
N LEU A 68 9.27 -2.18 -3.15
CA LEU A 68 9.08 -3.29 -4.09
C LEU A 68 7.83 -3.08 -4.96
N ALA A 69 6.72 -2.71 -4.33
CA ALA A 69 5.47 -2.44 -5.03
C ALA A 69 5.54 -1.20 -5.93
N ASP A 70 6.32 -0.18 -5.56
CA ASP A 70 6.56 1.01 -6.37
C ASP A 70 7.39 0.67 -7.62
N SER A 71 8.48 -0.08 -7.44
CA SER A 71 9.32 -0.55 -8.55
C SER A 71 8.56 -1.46 -9.52
N ALA A 72 7.61 -2.25 -9.02
CA ALA A 72 6.71 -3.06 -9.86
C ALA A 72 5.54 -2.27 -10.48
N GLY A 73 5.37 -0.99 -10.12
CA GLY A 73 4.30 -0.13 -10.65
C GLY A 73 2.92 -0.40 -10.05
N HIS A 74 2.82 -1.14 -8.95
CA HIS A 74 1.56 -1.42 -8.24
C HIS A 74 1.20 -0.31 -7.24
N LEU A 75 2.19 0.26 -6.54
CA LEU A 75 1.95 1.26 -5.50
C LEU A 75 1.22 2.50 -6.07
N ARG A 76 1.59 2.92 -7.28
CA ARG A 76 1.08 4.12 -7.96
C ARG A 76 -0.16 3.84 -8.83
N PHE A 77 -0.75 2.65 -8.78
CA PHE A 77 -1.83 2.26 -9.69
C PHE A 77 -2.93 3.34 -9.85
N ALA A 78 -3.43 3.88 -8.74
CA ALA A 78 -4.57 4.81 -8.73
C ALA A 78 -4.23 6.25 -9.17
N ILE A 79 -2.95 6.63 -9.25
CA ILE A 79 -2.56 8.03 -9.52
C ILE A 79 -2.25 8.27 -11.01
N PRO A 80 -2.18 9.54 -11.45
CA PRO A 80 -1.95 9.85 -12.85
C PRO A 80 -0.65 9.28 -13.44
N LYS A 81 -0.68 8.91 -14.73
CA LYS A 81 0.52 8.45 -15.46
C LYS A 81 1.70 9.41 -15.41
N ARG A 82 1.45 10.73 -15.35
CA ARG A 82 2.51 11.75 -15.21
C ARG A 82 3.36 11.61 -13.93
N TYR A 83 2.86 10.88 -12.94
CA TYR A 83 3.58 10.55 -11.70
C TYR A 83 4.00 9.07 -11.64
N GLY A 84 4.00 8.36 -12.77
CA GLY A 84 4.33 6.93 -12.84
C GLY A 84 3.19 5.99 -12.44
N GLY A 85 1.96 6.49 -12.33
CA GLY A 85 0.78 5.66 -12.06
C GLY A 85 0.13 5.05 -13.30
N LYS A 86 -1.04 4.44 -13.12
CA LYS A 86 -1.79 3.77 -14.20
C LYS A 86 -3.15 4.42 -14.52
N ASP A 87 -3.44 5.60 -13.97
CA ASP A 87 -4.78 6.24 -14.06
C ASP A 87 -5.91 5.30 -13.59
N GLY A 88 -5.65 4.50 -12.55
CA GLY A 88 -6.57 3.47 -12.05
C GLY A 88 -7.94 4.02 -11.65
N SER A 89 -9.01 3.31 -12.03
CA SER A 89 -10.37 3.73 -11.72
C SER A 89 -10.80 3.37 -10.28
N ASN A 90 -11.80 4.09 -9.76
CA ASN A 90 -12.37 3.80 -8.43
C ASN A 90 -12.99 2.40 -8.33
N LEU A 91 -13.60 1.90 -9.41
CA LEU A 91 -14.15 0.53 -9.45
C LEU A 91 -13.03 -0.50 -9.26
N TRP A 92 -11.92 -0.34 -9.97
CA TRP A 92 -10.77 -1.24 -9.86
C TRP A 92 -10.16 -1.18 -8.47
N MET A 93 -10.00 0.03 -7.92
CA MET A 93 -9.52 0.20 -6.55
C MET A 93 -10.41 -0.49 -5.52
N ALA A 94 -11.73 -0.41 -5.66
CA ALA A 94 -12.67 -1.08 -4.76
C ALA A 94 -12.49 -2.61 -4.82
N VAL A 95 -12.44 -3.17 -6.03
CA VAL A 95 -12.27 -4.62 -6.24
C VAL A 95 -10.91 -5.12 -5.75
N ILE A 96 -9.82 -4.38 -6.02
CA ILE A 96 -8.47 -4.74 -5.53
C ILE A 96 -8.44 -4.75 -4.00
N ARG A 97 -9.08 -3.75 -3.36
CA ARG A 97 -9.13 -3.66 -1.89
C ARG A 97 -9.95 -4.81 -1.29
N GLU A 98 -11.07 -5.16 -1.89
CA GLU A 98 -11.87 -6.32 -1.50
C GLU A 98 -11.08 -7.63 -1.66
N HIS A 99 -10.43 -7.81 -2.81
CA HIS A 99 -9.61 -8.99 -3.09
C HIS A 99 -8.48 -9.14 -2.06
N PHE A 100 -7.76 -8.07 -1.75
CA PHE A 100 -6.73 -8.07 -0.71
C PHE A 100 -7.29 -8.32 0.68
N ALA A 101 -8.43 -7.74 1.04
CA ALA A 101 -9.07 -8.00 2.33
C ALA A 101 -9.46 -9.49 2.48
N SER A 102 -9.94 -10.12 1.41
CA SER A 102 -10.32 -11.54 1.41
C SER A 102 -9.16 -12.51 1.65
N LYS A 103 -7.92 -12.07 1.36
CA LYS A 103 -6.70 -12.86 1.59
C LYS A 103 -6.20 -12.83 3.04
N GLY A 104 -6.80 -12.02 3.90
CA GLY A 104 -6.41 -11.85 5.29
C GLY A 104 -5.17 -10.96 5.46
N LEU A 105 -4.71 -10.86 6.71
CA LEU A 105 -3.60 -9.99 7.09
C LEU A 105 -2.27 -10.44 6.45
N GLY A 106 -1.53 -9.50 5.85
CA GLY A 106 -0.18 -9.74 5.35
C GLY A 106 0.52 -8.45 4.88
N LEU A 107 1.77 -8.56 4.41
CA LEU A 107 2.51 -7.44 3.82
C LEU A 107 1.88 -6.91 2.54
N HIS A 108 1.05 -7.68 1.87
CA HIS A 108 0.29 -7.19 0.72
C HIS A 108 -0.78 -6.16 1.13
N ASN A 109 -1.38 -6.33 2.32
CA ASN A 109 -2.44 -5.48 2.83
C ASN A 109 -2.63 -5.66 4.35
N ASP A 110 -2.52 -4.55 5.09
CA ASP A 110 -2.83 -4.45 6.51
C ASP A 110 -3.78 -3.26 6.71
N LEU A 111 -5.05 -3.56 6.94
CA LEU A 111 -6.09 -2.51 7.10
C LEU A 111 -6.01 -1.82 8.45
N GLN A 112 -5.31 -2.38 9.45
CA GLN A 112 -5.21 -1.76 10.79
C GLN A 112 -4.35 -0.49 10.76
N ASN A 113 -3.37 -0.42 9.84
CA ASN A 113 -2.50 0.74 9.65
C ASN A 113 -2.56 1.32 8.23
N GLU A 114 -3.59 0.93 7.47
CA GLU A 114 -3.85 1.34 6.09
C GLU A 114 -2.73 1.01 5.08
N HIS A 115 -1.82 0.09 5.39
CA HIS A 115 -0.79 -0.36 4.48
C HIS A 115 -1.37 -1.23 3.35
N SER A 116 -0.89 -1.01 2.13
CA SER A 116 -1.18 -1.86 0.97
C SER A 116 -0.11 -1.71 -0.10
N ILE A 117 0.14 -2.78 -0.87
CA ILE A 117 1.01 -2.74 -2.06
C ILE A 117 0.38 -2.00 -3.23
N VAL A 118 -0.94 -1.80 -3.22
CA VAL A 118 -1.65 -0.88 -4.12
C VAL A 118 -2.07 0.32 -3.29
N GLY A 119 -1.36 1.44 -3.47
CA GLY A 119 -1.49 2.60 -2.61
C GLY A 119 -2.81 3.34 -2.79
N ASN A 120 -3.52 3.60 -1.70
CA ASN A 120 -4.53 4.65 -1.67
C ASN A 120 -3.82 5.98 -1.39
N LEU A 121 -3.67 6.81 -2.42
CA LEU A 121 -2.86 8.04 -2.36
C LEU A 121 -3.72 9.31 -2.55
N PRO A 122 -4.72 9.57 -1.67
CA PRO A 122 -5.60 10.73 -1.82
C PRO A 122 -4.83 12.06 -1.73
N LEU A 123 -3.72 12.09 -0.98
CA LEU A 123 -2.81 13.23 -0.93
C LEU A 123 -2.25 13.62 -2.30
N VAL A 124 -1.93 12.63 -3.14
CA VAL A 124 -1.46 12.91 -4.52
C VAL A 124 -2.58 13.56 -5.32
N THR A 125 -3.81 13.03 -5.23
CA THR A 125 -4.97 13.64 -5.89
C THR A 125 -5.23 15.07 -5.42
N MET A 126 -5.10 15.35 -4.13
CA MET A 126 -5.29 16.70 -3.58
C MET A 126 -4.21 17.68 -4.05
N LEU A 127 -2.94 17.30 -3.93
CA LEU A 127 -1.82 18.14 -4.34
C LEU A 127 -1.82 18.40 -5.85
N ASP A 128 -2.08 17.37 -6.64
CA ASP A 128 -2.12 17.47 -8.10
C ASP A 128 -3.21 18.43 -8.60
N ARG A 129 -4.41 18.35 -8.00
CA ARG A 129 -5.56 19.16 -8.44
C ARG A 129 -5.57 20.57 -7.85
N TYR A 130 -5.19 20.72 -6.59
CA TYR A 130 -5.43 21.95 -5.83
C TYR A 130 -4.16 22.56 -5.22
N GLY A 131 -3.03 21.84 -5.26
CA GLY A 131 -1.77 22.36 -4.78
C GLY A 131 -1.22 23.45 -5.70
N ARG A 132 -0.45 24.36 -5.10
CA ARG A 132 0.48 25.23 -5.85
C ARG A 132 1.66 24.39 -6.37
N ASP A 133 2.46 24.96 -7.26
CA ASP A 133 3.60 24.24 -7.87
C ASP A 133 4.65 23.77 -6.85
N ASP A 134 4.91 24.56 -5.81
CA ASP A 134 5.78 24.18 -4.68
C ASP A 134 5.23 22.98 -3.90
N GLN A 135 3.91 22.87 -3.77
CA GLN A 135 3.23 21.75 -3.11
C GLN A 135 3.18 20.51 -4.02
N LYS A 136 2.96 20.67 -5.32
CA LYS A 136 3.00 19.57 -6.31
C LYS A 136 4.38 18.92 -6.37
N ALA A 137 5.45 19.70 -6.19
CA ALA A 137 6.82 19.18 -6.10
C ALA A 137 7.02 18.20 -4.92
N MET A 138 6.13 18.18 -3.92
CA MET A 138 6.18 17.24 -2.80
C MET A 138 5.62 15.84 -3.13
N ILE A 139 4.90 15.67 -4.25
CA ILE A 139 4.22 14.41 -4.61
C ILE A 139 5.20 13.24 -4.63
N GLU A 140 6.31 13.35 -5.38
CA GLU A 140 7.30 12.27 -5.48
C GLU A 140 7.92 11.95 -4.12
N GLY A 141 8.20 12.97 -3.32
CA GLY A 141 8.72 12.80 -1.97
C GLY A 141 7.73 12.12 -1.02
N SER A 142 6.43 12.34 -1.20
CA SER A 142 5.39 11.66 -0.41
C SER A 142 5.27 10.17 -0.73
N ILE A 143 5.50 9.78 -1.99
CA ILE A 143 5.44 8.37 -2.45
C ILE A 143 6.71 7.61 -2.00
N THR A 144 7.88 8.23 -2.20
CA THR A 144 9.19 7.65 -1.87
C THR A 144 9.51 7.69 -0.38
N GLY A 145 8.74 8.45 0.41
CA GLY A 145 8.90 8.55 1.86
C GLY A 145 9.90 9.62 2.32
N LYS A 146 10.33 10.52 1.44
CA LYS A 146 11.07 11.74 1.79
C LYS A 146 10.25 12.67 2.69
N TYR A 147 8.94 12.73 2.45
CA TYR A 147 7.99 13.49 3.26
C TYR A 147 6.92 12.56 3.80
N ARG A 148 6.49 12.81 5.04
CA ARG A 148 5.25 12.27 5.59
C ARG A 148 4.27 13.43 5.70
N ILE A 149 3.17 13.35 4.96
CA ILE A 149 2.09 14.33 5.01
C ILE A 149 0.90 13.61 5.66
N THR A 150 0.33 14.22 6.69
CA THR A 150 -0.85 13.69 7.38
C THR A 150 -2.08 14.47 6.97
N PHE A 151 -3.24 13.81 7.02
CA PHE A 151 -4.51 14.44 6.73
C PHE A 151 -5.38 14.40 7.99
N GLY A 152 -5.74 15.57 8.52
CA GLY A 152 -6.56 15.70 9.72
C GLY A 152 -8.02 15.87 9.35
N LEU A 153 -8.77 14.76 9.34
CA LEU A 153 -10.23 14.75 9.29
C LEU A 153 -10.75 14.12 10.58
N THR A 154 -11.78 14.73 11.17
CA THR A 154 -12.47 14.26 12.39
C THR A 154 -13.91 13.94 12.09
#